data_AF-A0A9N9K783-F1
#
_entry.id   AF-A0A9N9K783-F1
#
_cell.length_a   1.000
_cell.length_b   1.000
_cell.length_c   1.000
_cell.angle_alpha   90.00
_cell.angle_beta   90.00
_cell.angle_gamma   90.00
#
_symmetry.space_group_name_H-M   'P 1'
#
loop_
_entity.id
_entity.type
_entity.pdbx_description
1 polymer ?
#
loop_
_entity_poly.entity_id
_entity_poly.type
_entity_poly.pdbx_seq_one_letter_code
_entity_poly.pdbx_strand_id
1 'polypeptide(L)'
;RISGVHVFCLNIPDIERERERKNQSSSFRPFNTLSESMKIKRSHAFSIQLGEAFKNEIPNFFNSIDRPVLQEVRFHVQDKDYLANYHNKEKTNSFDAFVKVIDQGQISRDAYRKLAALQPELPQDHNISGTRKKINEEMDKKVPINIVNVKNVPLVTTNEVLHINDQEIEEE
;
A
#
# COMPACT_ATOMS: atom_id res chain seq x y z
N ARG A 1 -42.78 -2.38 39.22
CA ARG A 1 -41.84 -2.32 38.08
C ARG A 1 -42.40 -1.32 37.08
N ILE A 2 -41.73 -0.19 36.87
CA ILE A 2 -42.15 0.79 35.87
C ILE A 2 -41.69 0.27 34.50
N SER A 3 -42.61 0.16 33.55
CA SER A 3 -42.29 -0.24 32.17
C SER A 3 -41.37 0.79 31.54
N GLY A 4 -40.33 0.34 30.82
CA GLY A 4 -39.39 1.23 30.12
C GLY A 4 -40.08 2.21 29.15
N VAL A 5 -41.25 1.85 28.63
CA VAL A 5 -42.09 2.75 27.80
C VAL A 5 -42.53 4.00 28.56
N HIS A 6 -42.80 3.85 29.86
CA HIS A 6 -43.21 4.95 30.74
C HIS A 6 -42.03 5.83 31.19
N VAL A 7 -40.81 5.28 31.16
CA VAL A 7 -39.57 5.99 31.54
C VAL A 7 -39.02 6.80 30.37
N PHE A 8 -39.12 6.27 29.15
CA PHE A 8 -38.51 6.87 27.97
C PHE A 8 -39.51 7.50 27.00
N CYS A 9 -40.82 7.38 27.27
CA CYS A 9 -41.91 7.91 26.42
C CYS A 9 -41.77 7.56 24.94
N LEU A 10 -41.16 6.41 24.62
CA LEU A 10 -40.99 5.97 23.24
C LEU A 10 -42.22 5.20 22.77
N ASN A 11 -42.99 5.82 21.89
CA ASN A 11 -44.14 5.20 21.25
C ASN A 11 -43.67 4.11 20.27
N ILE A 12 -44.15 2.88 20.49
CA ILE A 12 -43.85 1.72 19.62
C ILE A 12 -44.18 1.99 18.14
N PRO A 13 -45.32 2.62 17.79
CA PRO A 13 -45.64 2.94 16.40
C PRO A 13 -44.64 3.91 15.74
N ASP A 14 -44.05 4.82 16.52
CA ASP A 14 -43.05 5.77 16.01
C ASP A 14 -41.71 5.07 15.76
N ILE A 15 -41.35 4.11 16.61
CA ILE A 15 -40.17 3.27 16.41
C ILE A 15 -40.31 2.38 15.17
N GLU A 16 -41.48 1.76 14.97
CA GLU A 16 -41.74 0.92 13.80
C GLU A 16 -41.69 1.74 12.51
N ARG A 17 -42.29 2.93 12.50
CA ARG A 17 -42.23 3.89 11.38
C ARG A 17 -40.80 4.31 11.05
N GLU A 18 -39.97 4.59 12.06
CA GLU A 18 -38.55 4.92 11.85
C GLU A 18 -37.72 3.73 11.37
N ARG A 19 -38.06 2.50 11.78
CA ARG A 19 -37.44 1.28 11.24
C ARG A 19 -37.79 1.08 9.78
N GLU A 20 -39.06 1.27 9.41
CA GLU A 20 -39.50 1.19 8.01
C GLU A 20 -38.86 2.28 7.13
N ARG A 21 -38.72 3.51 7.64
CA ARG A 21 -37.98 4.59 6.97
C ARG A 21 -36.51 4.26 6.75
N LYS A 22 -35.85 3.62 7.73
CA LYS A 22 -34.46 3.16 7.58
C LYS A 22 -34.31 1.96 6.63
N ASN A 23 -35.37 1.18 6.47
CA ASN A 23 -35.41 0.05 5.53
C ASN A 23 -35.66 0.49 4.08
N GLN A 24 -36.03 1.75 3.85
CA GLN A 24 -35.99 2.34 2.51
C GLN A 24 -34.53 2.61 2.17
N SER A 25 -34.03 1.95 1.12
CA SER A 25 -32.67 2.17 0.61
C SER A 25 -32.46 3.66 0.39
N SER A 26 -31.64 4.29 1.23
CA SER A 26 -31.35 5.71 1.06
C SER A 26 -30.68 5.91 -0.29
N SER A 27 -31.33 6.65 -1.19
CA SER A 27 -30.74 6.97 -2.49
C SER A 27 -29.45 7.75 -2.28
N PHE A 28 -28.44 7.47 -3.11
CA PHE A 28 -27.23 8.28 -3.09
C PHE A 28 -27.59 9.72 -3.41
N ARG A 29 -27.04 10.66 -2.61
CA ARG A 29 -27.13 12.08 -2.94
C ARG A 29 -26.61 12.32 -4.36
N PRO A 30 -27.27 13.18 -5.16
CA PRO A 30 -26.83 13.49 -6.52
C PRO A 30 -25.35 13.92 -6.56
N PHE A 31 -24.62 13.48 -7.60
CA PHE A 31 -23.17 13.66 -7.67
C PHE A 31 -22.72 15.13 -7.69
N ASN A 32 -23.51 16.02 -8.32
CA ASN A 32 -23.27 17.46 -8.37
C ASN A 32 -23.38 18.15 -7.00
N THR A 33 -24.12 17.56 -6.06
CA THR A 33 -24.28 18.12 -4.69
C THR A 33 -23.13 17.78 -3.76
N LEU A 34 -22.18 16.96 -4.21
CA LEU A 34 -21.05 16.50 -3.41
C LEU A 34 -19.88 17.47 -3.48
N SER A 35 -19.11 17.53 -2.39
CA SER A 35 -17.78 18.12 -2.42
C SER A 35 -16.85 17.28 -3.31
N GLU A 36 -15.80 17.91 -3.84
CA GLU A 36 -14.81 17.23 -4.68
C GLU A 36 -14.18 16.00 -4.00
N SER A 37 -13.90 16.08 -2.70
CA SER A 37 -13.37 14.95 -1.94
C SER A 37 -14.34 13.78 -1.86
N MET A 38 -15.64 14.04 -1.73
CA MET A 38 -16.68 13.02 -1.75
C MET A 38 -16.89 12.43 -3.15
N LYS A 39 -16.83 13.27 -4.20
CA LYS A 39 -16.86 12.79 -5.60
C LYS A 39 -15.74 11.79 -5.86
N ILE A 40 -14.50 12.14 -5.48
CA ILE A 40 -13.32 11.27 -5.61
C ILE A 40 -13.53 9.97 -4.82
N LYS A 41 -13.91 10.05 -3.54
CA LYS A 41 -14.14 8.86 -2.71
C LYS A 41 -15.19 7.92 -3.31
N ARG A 42 -16.28 8.48 -3.83
CA ARG A 42 -17.35 7.69 -4.43
C ARG A 42 -16.90 7.01 -5.72
N SER A 43 -16.26 7.73 -6.63
CA SER A 43 -15.71 7.16 -7.87
C SER A 43 -14.66 6.08 -7.59
N HIS A 44 -13.82 6.29 -6.58
CA HIS A 44 -12.86 5.29 -6.11
C HIS A 44 -13.55 4.04 -5.55
N ALA A 45 -14.57 4.21 -4.70
CA ALA A 45 -15.34 3.09 -4.16
C ALA A 45 -16.04 2.27 -5.26
N PHE A 46 -16.63 2.95 -6.25
CA PHE A 46 -17.19 2.30 -7.44
C PHE A 46 -16.13 1.46 -8.17
N SER A 47 -14.93 2.01 -8.37
CA SER A 47 -13.83 1.30 -9.02
C SER A 47 -13.41 0.05 -8.24
N ILE A 48 -13.32 0.12 -6.91
CA ILE A 48 -13.03 -1.07 -6.09
C ILE A 48 -14.07 -2.15 -6.31
N GLN A 49 -15.36 -1.79 -6.19
CA GLN A 49 -16.47 -2.74 -6.36
C GLN A 49 -16.49 -3.36 -7.75
N LEU A 50 -16.21 -2.58 -8.79
CA LEU A 50 -16.14 -3.08 -10.16
C LEU A 50 -15.02 -4.10 -10.35
N GLY A 51 -13.86 -3.88 -9.71
CA GLY A 51 -12.76 -4.84 -9.73
C GLY A 51 -13.08 -6.15 -9.01
N GLU A 52 -13.84 -6.09 -7.92
CA GLU A 52 -14.34 -7.28 -7.21
C GLU A 52 -15.41 -8.01 -8.04
N ALA A 53 -16.37 -7.28 -8.61
CA ALA A 53 -17.39 -7.84 -9.47
C ALA A 53 -16.78 -8.55 -10.69
N PHE A 54 -15.79 -7.93 -11.35
CA PHE A 54 -15.05 -8.55 -12.43
C PHE A 54 -14.48 -9.91 -12.01
N LYS A 55 -13.76 -9.97 -10.88
CA LYS A 55 -13.17 -11.22 -10.37
C LYS A 55 -14.21 -12.29 -10.09
N ASN A 56 -15.38 -11.90 -9.57
CA ASN A 56 -16.46 -12.83 -9.24
C ASN A 56 -17.15 -13.38 -10.49
N GLU A 57 -17.17 -12.64 -11.59
CA GLU A 57 -17.76 -13.07 -12.86
C GLU A 57 -16.82 -13.92 -13.71
N ILE A 58 -15.51 -13.87 -13.51
CA ILE A 58 -14.52 -14.67 -14.27
C ILE A 58 -14.94 -16.15 -14.43
N PRO A 59 -15.35 -16.87 -13.37
CA PRO A 59 -15.69 -18.29 -13.47
C PRO A 59 -16.92 -18.58 -14.35
N ASN A 60 -17.78 -17.58 -14.57
CA ASN A 60 -18.99 -17.73 -15.39
C ASN A 60 -18.70 -17.66 -16.89
N PHE A 61 -17.56 -17.08 -17.29
CA PHE A 61 -17.24 -16.79 -18.69
C PHE A 61 -15.92 -17.41 -19.17
N PHE A 62 -14.95 -17.65 -18.28
CA PHE A 62 -13.61 -18.08 -18.64
C PHE A 62 -13.19 -19.35 -17.90
N ASN A 63 -12.32 -20.15 -18.52
CA ASN A 63 -11.65 -21.23 -17.83
C ASN A 63 -10.58 -20.67 -16.88
N SER A 64 -10.23 -21.42 -15.83
CA SER A 64 -9.18 -21.04 -14.88
C SER A 64 -7.80 -20.90 -15.52
N ILE A 65 -7.56 -21.52 -16.68
CA ILE A 65 -6.30 -21.42 -17.44
C ILE A 65 -6.17 -20.06 -18.14
N ASP A 66 -7.27 -19.45 -18.58
CA ASP A 66 -7.27 -18.26 -19.44
C ASP A 66 -6.80 -16.99 -18.69
N ARG A 67 -6.89 -16.98 -17.35
CA ARG A 67 -6.41 -15.92 -16.45
C ARG A 67 -6.73 -14.50 -16.94
N PRO A 68 -8.02 -14.17 -17.15
CA PRO A 68 -8.40 -12.83 -17.56
C PRO A 68 -8.03 -11.79 -16.48
N VAL A 69 -7.56 -10.63 -16.92
CA VAL A 69 -7.12 -9.53 -16.04
C VAL A 69 -7.81 -8.24 -16.45
N LEU A 70 -8.44 -7.55 -15.49
CA LEU A 70 -8.93 -6.19 -15.68
C LEU A 70 -7.73 -5.25 -15.67
N GLN A 71 -7.54 -4.48 -16.74
CA GLN A 71 -6.39 -3.58 -16.90
C GLN A 71 -6.72 -2.16 -16.47
N GLU A 72 -7.70 -1.53 -17.11
CA GLU A 72 -8.15 -0.19 -16.77
C GLU A 72 -9.65 -0.03 -17.00
N VAL A 73 -10.24 0.92 -16.28
CA VAL A 73 -11.62 1.37 -16.49
C VAL A 73 -11.62 2.88 -16.57
N ARG A 74 -12.19 3.42 -17.65
CA ARG A 74 -12.45 4.85 -17.80
C ARG A 74 -13.94 5.09 -17.75
N PHE A 75 -14.35 6.07 -16.96
CA PHE A 75 -15.74 6.42 -16.85
C PHE A 75 -15.87 7.92 -16.58
N HIS A 76 -16.99 8.47 -17.03
CA HIS A 76 -17.28 9.88 -16.95
C HIS A 76 -18.50 10.08 -16.05
N VAL A 77 -18.41 11.03 -15.12
CA VAL A 77 -19.53 11.43 -14.29
C VAL A 77 -19.66 12.95 -14.36
N GLN A 78 -20.69 13.40 -15.08
CA GLN A 78 -21.07 14.81 -15.29
C GLN A 78 -20.06 15.66 -16.08
N ASP A 79 -19.05 16.19 -15.41
CA ASP A 79 -18.04 17.09 -15.96
C ASP A 79 -16.63 16.56 -15.67
N LYS A 80 -16.53 15.34 -15.14
CA LYS A 80 -15.28 14.78 -14.65
C LYS A 80 -15.05 13.36 -15.15
N ASP A 81 -13.88 13.18 -15.73
CA ASP A 81 -13.37 11.88 -16.16
C ASP A 81 -12.60 11.20 -15.02
N TYR A 82 -12.81 9.90 -14.90
CA TYR A 82 -12.15 9.04 -13.95
C TYR A 82 -11.45 7.89 -14.68
N LEU A 83 -10.23 7.60 -14.26
CA LEU A 83 -9.44 6.47 -14.71
C LEU A 83 -9.07 5.63 -13.49
N ALA A 84 -9.51 4.38 -13.47
CA ALA A 84 -9.08 3.37 -12.52
C ALA A 84 -8.12 2.42 -13.24
N ASN A 85 -6.86 2.42 -12.83
CA ASN A 85 -5.85 1.49 -13.34
C ASN A 85 -5.73 0.31 -12.37
N TYR A 86 -6.03 -0.88 -12.86
CA TYR A 86 -5.95 -2.16 -12.15
C TYR A 86 -4.70 -2.96 -12.53
N HIS A 87 -3.97 -2.50 -13.56
CA HIS A 87 -2.63 -2.99 -13.80
C HIS A 87 -1.83 -2.76 -12.52
N ASN A 88 -1.30 -3.86 -11.99
CA ASN A 88 -0.42 -3.86 -10.84
C ASN A 88 0.84 -3.07 -11.26
N LYS A 89 0.83 -1.75 -11.15
CA LYS A 89 2.03 -1.07 -10.69
C LYS A 89 2.26 -1.74 -9.37
N GLU A 90 3.29 -2.58 -9.30
CA GLU A 90 3.77 -3.14 -8.04
C GLU A 90 3.51 -2.08 -6.99
N LYS A 91 2.53 -2.33 -6.12
CA LYS A 91 2.42 -1.54 -4.91
C LYS A 91 3.71 -1.91 -4.22
N THR A 92 4.81 -1.20 -4.49
CA THR A 92 5.88 -1.04 -3.52
C THR A 92 5.11 -0.75 -2.26
N ASN A 93 5.07 -1.72 -1.35
CA ASN A 93 4.35 -1.53 -0.12
C ASN A 93 4.88 -0.21 0.42
N SER A 94 4.02 0.69 0.90
CA SER A 94 4.48 2.04 1.31
C SER A 94 5.76 1.94 2.17
N PHE A 95 5.83 0.90 3.00
CA PHE A 95 7.00 0.50 3.79
C PHE A 95 8.27 0.17 2.99
N ASP A 96 8.21 -0.47 1.82
CA ASP A 96 9.36 -0.75 0.95
C ASP A 96 10.01 0.57 0.49
N ALA A 97 9.19 1.57 0.15
CA ALA A 97 9.67 2.91 -0.18
C ALA A 97 10.32 3.59 1.03
N PHE A 98 9.74 3.46 2.23
CA PHE A 98 10.36 3.95 3.46
C PHE A 98 11.69 3.26 3.77
N VAL A 99 11.75 1.92 3.68
CA VAL A 99 13.00 1.17 3.89
C VAL A 99 14.07 1.65 2.92
N LYS A 100 13.73 1.83 1.64
CA LYS A 100 14.64 2.36 0.63
C LYS A 100 15.18 3.75 0.99
N VAL A 101 14.32 4.69 1.41
CA VAL A 101 14.75 6.04 1.80
C VAL A 101 15.63 6.01 3.05
N ILE A 102 15.29 5.17 4.04
CA ILE A 102 16.09 5.00 5.26
C ILE A 102 17.48 4.46 4.93
N ASP A 103 17.56 3.44 4.07
CA ASP A 103 18.83 2.82 3.67
C ASP A 103 19.69 3.78 2.84
N GLN A 104 19.08 4.47 1.87
CA GLN A 104 19.78 5.48 1.04
C GLN A 104 20.24 6.68 1.85
N GLY A 105 19.41 7.14 2.80
CA GLY A 105 19.73 8.25 3.70
C GLY A 105 20.60 7.85 4.89
N GLN A 106 20.99 6.58 5.02
CA GLN A 106 21.74 6.02 6.15
C GLN A 106 21.14 6.40 7.51
N ILE A 107 19.82 6.46 7.59
CA ILE A 107 19.12 6.89 8.81
C ILE A 107 19.22 5.76 9.83
N SER A 108 19.84 6.05 10.97
CA SER A 108 19.94 5.09 12.05
C SER A 108 18.56 4.74 12.61
N ARG A 109 18.41 3.52 13.13
CA ARG A 109 17.13 3.06 13.71
C ARG A 109 16.65 3.97 14.85
N ASP A 110 17.58 4.45 15.68
CA ASP A 110 17.25 5.36 16.78
C ASP A 110 16.78 6.73 16.28
N ALA A 111 17.43 7.27 15.25
CA ALA A 111 17.00 8.51 14.61
C ALA A 111 15.59 8.38 14.02
N TYR A 112 15.31 7.29 13.30
CA TYR A 112 13.98 7.04 12.75
C TYR A 112 12.91 6.90 13.85
N ARG A 113 13.21 6.19 14.95
CA ARG A 113 12.29 6.06 16.10
C ARG A 113 11.94 7.41 16.72
N LYS A 114 12.93 8.30 16.88
CA LYS A 114 12.71 9.66 17.39
C LYS A 114 11.84 10.47 16.43
N LEU A 115 12.09 10.38 15.13
CA LEU A 115 11.28 11.06 14.11
C LEU A 115 9.83 10.56 14.10
N ALA A 116 9.62 9.25 14.15
CA ALA A 116 8.28 8.65 14.18
C ALA A 116 7.52 8.96 15.48
N ALA A 117 8.22 9.23 16.59
CA ALA A 117 7.58 9.69 17.82
C ALA A 117 7.06 11.14 17.72
N LEU A 118 7.67 11.96 16.87
CA LEU A 118 7.27 13.35 16.64
C LEU A 118 6.17 13.47 15.58
N GLN A 119 6.17 12.57 14.59
CA GLN A 119 5.23 12.60 13.47
C GLN A 119 4.38 11.32 13.44
N PRO A 120 3.12 11.36 13.94
CA PRO A 120 2.27 10.17 14.05
C PRO A 120 1.84 9.57 12.69
N GLU A 121 1.98 10.33 11.60
CA GLU A 121 1.74 9.86 10.23
C GLU A 121 2.87 8.96 9.72
N LEU A 122 4.05 8.96 10.35
CA LEU A 122 5.14 8.08 9.97
C LEU A 122 4.87 6.64 10.41
N PRO A 123 5.24 5.64 9.59
CA PRO A 123 5.08 4.26 9.99
C PRO A 123 5.98 3.89 11.16
N GLN A 124 5.43 3.17 12.14
CA GLN A 124 6.17 2.74 13.32
C GLN A 124 7.33 1.79 12.97
N ASP A 125 8.42 1.86 13.73
CA ASP A 125 9.65 1.07 13.56
C ASP A 125 9.40 -0.43 13.36
N HIS A 126 8.42 -1.03 14.04
CA HIS A 126 8.14 -2.46 13.91
C HIS A 126 7.73 -2.85 12.48
N ASN A 127 6.98 -2.00 11.78
CA ASN A 127 6.56 -2.26 10.40
C ASN A 127 7.76 -2.17 9.46
N ILE A 128 8.60 -1.15 9.61
CA ILE A 128 9.82 -0.95 8.82
C ILE A 128 10.78 -2.12 9.03
N SER A 129 11.01 -2.52 10.28
CA SER A 129 11.87 -3.65 10.62
C SER A 129 11.34 -4.97 10.05
N GLY A 130 10.01 -5.18 10.10
CA GLY A 130 9.38 -6.37 9.53
C GLY A 130 9.57 -6.44 8.01
N THR A 131 9.38 -5.32 7.31
CA THR A 131 9.62 -5.23 5.86
C THR A 131 11.08 -5.45 5.52
N ARG A 132 12.02 -4.82 6.22
CA ARG A 132 13.47 -5.01 6.00
C ARG A 132 13.87 -6.48 6.16
N LYS A 133 13.31 -7.18 7.15
CA LYS A 133 13.55 -8.61 7.35
C LYS A 133 13.08 -9.44 6.16
N LYS A 134 11.86 -9.20 5.67
CA LYS A 134 11.31 -9.89 4.49
C LYS A 134 12.19 -9.68 3.25
N ILE A 135 12.64 -8.45 3.01
CA ILE A 135 13.55 -8.13 1.90
C ILE A 135 14.85 -8.93 2.04
N ASN A 136 15.46 -8.96 3.23
CA ASN A 136 16.67 -9.73 3.46
C ASN A 136 16.47 -11.24 3.23
N GLU A 137 15.34 -11.81 3.67
CA GLU A 137 14.99 -13.22 3.43
C GLU A 137 14.78 -13.52 1.93
N GLU A 138 14.23 -12.59 1.15
CA GLU A 138 14.12 -12.74 -0.30
C GLU A 138 15.49 -12.58 -1.00
N MET A 139 16.30 -11.64 -0.54
CA MET A 139 17.64 -11.40 -1.09
C MET A 139 18.56 -12.58 -0.83
N ASP A 140 18.53 -13.17 0.36
CA ASP A 140 19.34 -14.35 0.71
C ASP A 140 19.05 -15.54 -0.22
N LYS A 141 17.79 -15.73 -0.63
CA LYS A 141 17.41 -16.74 -1.62
C LYS A 141 17.92 -16.45 -3.02
N LYS A 142 17.99 -15.18 -3.42
CA LYS A 142 18.38 -14.75 -4.77
C LYS A 142 19.89 -14.60 -4.93
N VAL A 143 20.56 -14.17 -3.87
CA VAL A 143 21.99 -13.87 -3.80
C VAL A 143 22.52 -14.44 -2.48
N PRO A 144 22.85 -15.75 -2.46
CA PRO A 144 23.32 -16.39 -1.23
C PRO A 144 24.69 -15.83 -0.83
N ILE A 145 24.79 -15.39 0.43
CA ILE A 145 26.05 -14.90 1.00
C ILE A 145 26.71 -16.05 1.77
N ASN A 146 27.85 -16.52 1.26
CA ASN A 146 28.64 -17.56 1.93
C ASN A 146 29.81 -16.93 2.69
N ILE A 147 29.98 -17.32 3.96
CA ILE A 147 31.14 -16.92 4.76
C ILE A 147 32.26 -17.93 4.55
N VAL A 148 33.38 -17.48 4.00
CA VAL A 148 34.59 -18.31 3.83
C VAL A 148 35.60 -17.97 4.93
N ASN A 149 36.07 -18.99 5.63
CA ASN A 149 37.12 -18.83 6.63
C ASN A 149 38.49 -18.82 5.94
N VAL A 150 39.11 -17.64 5.88
CA VAL A 150 40.36 -17.40 5.14
C VAL A 150 41.62 -17.82 5.89
N LYS A 151 41.50 -18.39 7.10
CA LYS A 151 42.64 -18.69 7.99
C LYS A 151 43.70 -19.62 7.37
N ASN A 152 43.39 -20.35 6.30
CA ASN A 152 44.31 -21.28 5.64
C ASN A 152 44.44 -21.06 4.11
N VAL A 153 44.02 -19.92 3.56
CA VAL A 153 44.24 -19.64 2.13
C VAL A 153 45.65 -19.07 1.98
N PRO A 154 46.57 -19.72 1.25
CA PRO A 154 47.85 -19.12 0.93
C PRO A 154 47.57 -17.87 0.11
N LEU A 155 47.90 -16.70 0.64
CA LEU A 155 47.96 -15.48 -0.14
C LEU A 155 49.12 -15.67 -1.13
N VAL A 156 48.83 -16.18 -2.32
CA VAL A 156 49.79 -16.10 -3.42
C VAL A 156 49.86 -14.63 -3.77
N THR A 157 50.90 -13.96 -3.27
CA THR A 157 51.31 -12.65 -3.76
C THR A 157 51.71 -12.85 -5.22
N THR A 158 50.78 -12.68 -6.14
CA THR A 158 51.15 -12.42 -7.54
C THR A 158 51.92 -11.11 -7.51
N ASN A 159 53.22 -11.20 -7.76
CA ASN A 159 54.11 -10.06 -8.01
C ASN A 159 53.73 -9.38 -9.34
N GLU A 160 52.47 -8.95 -9.47
CA GLU A 160 52.06 -8.07 -10.55
C GLU A 160 52.51 -6.67 -10.19
N VAL A 161 53.40 -6.14 -11.02
CA VAL A 161 53.87 -4.77 -10.97
C VAL A 161 52.65 -3.85 -11.07
N LEU A 162 52.37 -3.11 -9.99
CA LEU A 162 51.36 -2.05 -9.98
C LEU A 162 51.75 -1.00 -11.03
N HIS A 163 51.07 -1.02 -12.17
CA HIS A 163 51.25 -0.05 -13.25
C HIS A 163 50.14 1.00 -13.19
N ILE A 164 50.08 1.76 -12.10
CA ILE A 164 49.25 2.97 -12.05
C ILE A 164 50.14 4.08 -11.48
N ASN A 165 50.73 4.83 -12.41
CA ASN A 165 51.41 6.07 -12.10
C ASN A 165 50.37 7.17 -12.34
N ASP A 166 49.66 7.57 -11.29
CA ASP A 166 48.75 8.71 -11.36
C ASP A 166 49.59 9.98 -11.39
N GLN A 167 49.79 10.50 -12.60
CA GLN A 167 50.46 11.76 -12.83
C GLN A 167 49.51 12.89 -12.41
N GLU A 168 49.89 13.53 -11.30
CA GLU A 168 49.62 14.91 -10.87
C GLU A 168 48.70 15.73 -11.80
N ILE A 169 47.47 15.99 -11.36
CA ILE A 169 46.58 16.99 -11.97
C ILE A 169 46.98 18.33 -11.36
N GLU A 170 47.62 19.18 -12.14
CA GLU A 170 47.86 20.59 -11.80
C GLU A 170 46.50 21.32 -11.73
N GLU A 171 46.27 22.04 -10.62
CA GLU A 171 45.16 22.97 -10.44
C GLU A 171 45.44 24.27 -11.20
N GLU A 172 44.45 24.77 -11.96
CA GLU A 172 44.38 26.17 -12.43
C GLU A 172 43.13 26.85 -11.86
#